data_AF-A0A517PHU9-F1
#
_entry.id   AF-A0A517PHU9-F1
#
_cell.length_a   1.000
_cell.length_b   1.000
_cell.length_c   1.000
_cell.angle_alpha   90.00
_cell.angle_beta   90.00
_cell.angle_gamma   90.00
#
_symmetry.space_group_name_H-M   'P 1'
#
loop_
_entity.id
_entity.type
_entity.pdbx_description
1 polymer ?
#
loop_
_entity_poly.entity_id
_entity_poly.type
_entity_poly.pdbx_seq_one_letter_code
_entity_poly.pdbx_strand_id
1 'polypeptide(L)'
;MVLLICLMPTALKGGETVNVLNYISAETDLQFKDYAALAGGVGKLLNVREVYSVKNQTTIHGNRDILYSFGVYDLASPVTVIKPAAPDRFQSLIVPVSDRASL
;
A
#
# COMPACT_ATOMS: atom_id res chain seq x y z
N MET A 1 -2.56 -19.56 -48.37
CA MET A 1 -1.87 -18.36 -47.85
C MET A 1 -2.19 -18.27 -46.37
N VAL A 2 -1.33 -18.81 -45.52
CA VAL A 2 -1.52 -18.82 -44.06
C VAL A 2 -0.96 -17.53 -43.50
N LEU A 3 -1.82 -16.69 -42.92
CA LEU A 3 -1.42 -15.45 -42.26
C LEU A 3 -0.97 -15.79 -40.84
N LEU A 4 0.34 -15.79 -40.62
CA LEU A 4 0.94 -15.95 -39.31
C LEU A 4 0.91 -14.59 -38.59
N ILE A 5 0.04 -14.46 -37.58
CA ILE A 5 0.01 -13.29 -36.70
C ILE A 5 1.10 -13.49 -35.64
N CYS A 6 2.25 -12.84 -35.83
CA CYS A 6 3.26 -12.72 -34.79
C CYS A 6 2.75 -11.74 -33.72
N LEU A 7 2.27 -12.25 -32.57
CA LEU A 7 2.21 -11.44 -31.36
C LEU A 7 3.66 -11.19 -30.91
N MET A 8 4.18 -10.01 -31.22
CA MET A 8 5.42 -9.54 -30.61
C MET A 8 5.14 -9.35 -29.11
N PRO A 9 5.87 -10.03 -28.21
CA PRO A 9 5.78 -9.69 -26.80
C PRO A 9 6.25 -8.25 -26.65
N THR A 10 5.36 -7.36 -26.20
CA THR A 10 5.77 -6.05 -25.72
C THR A 10 6.74 -6.30 -24.56
N ALA A 11 8.02 -6.01 -24.78
CA ALA A 11 8.98 -5.99 -23.69
C ALA A 11 8.46 -4.98 -22.67
N LEU A 12 8.01 -5.48 -21.51
CA LEU A 12 7.62 -4.65 -20.39
C LEU A 12 8.85 -3.80 -20.04
N LYS A 13 8.74 -2.49 -20.31
CA LYS A 13 9.82 -1.54 -20.08
C LYS A 13 10.26 -1.70 -18.62
N GLY A 14 11.54 -2.03 -18.39
CA GLY A 14 12.11 -2.08 -17.05
C GLY A 14 11.83 -0.78 -16.29
N GLY A 15 11.66 -0.89 -14.97
CA GLY A 15 11.18 0.20 -14.11
C GLY A 15 11.86 1.54 -14.36
N GLU A 16 11.10 2.62 -14.29
CA GLU A 16 11.59 3.98 -14.47
C GLU A 16 12.66 4.31 -13.42
N THR A 17 13.81 4.85 -13.84
CA THR A 17 14.85 5.28 -12.89
C THR A 17 14.31 6.37 -11.97
N VAL A 18 14.42 6.14 -10.66
CA VAL A 18 13.97 7.09 -9.65
C VAL A 18 14.83 8.36 -9.70
N ASN A 19 14.18 9.51 -9.75
CA ASN A 19 14.78 10.84 -9.72
C ASN A 19 13.84 11.80 -8.96
N VAL A 20 14.26 13.05 -8.78
CA VAL A 20 13.51 14.05 -8.00
C VAL A 20 12.08 14.29 -8.50
N LEU A 21 11.81 14.07 -9.78
CA LEU A 21 10.50 14.32 -10.40
C LEU A 21 9.50 13.19 -10.16
N ASN A 22 9.98 11.96 -9.93
CA ASN A 22 9.13 10.78 -9.75
C ASN A 22 9.22 10.13 -8.37
N TYR A 23 10.09 10.66 -7.48
CA TYR A 23 10.32 10.11 -6.14
C TYR A 23 9.03 9.94 -5.33
N ILE A 24 8.12 10.93 -5.36
CA ILE A 24 6.87 10.88 -4.57
C ILE A 24 6.03 9.66 -4.96
N SER A 25 5.86 9.41 -6.26
CA SER A 25 5.14 8.23 -6.73
C SER A 25 5.91 6.94 -6.44
N ALA A 26 7.21 6.91 -6.68
CA ALA A 26 8.03 5.72 -6.44
C ALA A 26 8.01 5.29 -4.96
N GLU A 27 8.12 6.26 -4.04
CA GLU A 27 8.03 6.00 -2.59
C GLU A 27 6.61 5.60 -2.17
N THR A 28 5.57 6.20 -2.77
CA THR A 28 4.17 5.79 -2.50
C THR A 28 3.94 4.34 -2.90
N ASP A 29 4.42 3.93 -4.09
CA ASP A 29 4.31 2.56 -4.59
C ASP A 29 5.08 1.58 -3.67
N LEU A 30 6.27 1.96 -3.18
CA LEU A 30 7.03 1.16 -2.21
C LEU A 30 6.28 0.99 -0.90
N GLN A 31 5.77 2.08 -0.31
CA GLN A 31 5.01 2.03 0.95
C GLN A 31 3.75 1.18 0.80
N PHE A 32 3.00 1.33 -0.29
CA PHE A 32 1.80 0.53 -0.55
C PHE A 32 2.13 -0.96 -0.69
N LYS A 33 3.19 -1.28 -1.43
CA LYS A 33 3.67 -2.66 -1.59
C LYS A 33 4.06 -3.28 -0.25
N ASP A 34 4.83 -2.57 0.56
CA ASP A 34 5.33 -3.08 1.83
C ASP A 34 4.20 -3.24 2.88
N TYR A 35 3.25 -2.31 2.95
CA TYR A 35 2.08 -2.45 3.83
C TYR A 35 1.12 -3.54 3.37
N ALA A 36 0.92 -3.71 2.06
CA ALA A 36 0.16 -4.83 1.54
C ALA A 36 0.85 -6.15 1.92
N ALA A 37 2.16 -6.28 1.71
CA ALA A 37 2.92 -7.47 2.08
C ALA A 37 2.84 -7.74 3.59
N LEU A 38 3.00 -6.71 4.43
CA LEU A 38 2.90 -6.80 5.89
C LEU A 38 1.51 -7.28 6.34
N ALA A 39 0.44 -6.84 5.67
CA ALA A 39 -0.93 -7.25 5.96
C ALA A 39 -1.30 -8.63 5.41
N GLY A 40 -0.43 -9.27 4.63
CA GLY A 40 -0.68 -10.56 3.97
C GLY A 40 -1.40 -10.44 2.62
N GLY A 41 -1.31 -9.27 1.98
CA GLY A 41 -1.79 -8.97 0.63
C GLY A 41 -2.75 -7.78 0.55
N VAL A 42 -3.04 -7.36 -0.68
CA VAL A 42 -4.08 -6.35 -0.97
C VAL A 42 -5.45 -6.85 -0.50
N GLY A 43 -6.26 -5.95 0.08
CA GLY A 43 -7.58 -6.27 0.62
C GLY A 43 -7.57 -6.88 2.02
N LYS A 44 -6.39 -7.02 2.66
CA LYS A 44 -6.26 -7.51 4.03
C LYS A 44 -6.03 -6.36 5.00
N LEU A 45 -6.66 -6.47 6.18
CA LEU A 45 -6.47 -5.54 7.29
C LEU A 45 -5.61 -6.20 8.37
N LEU A 46 -4.45 -5.62 8.65
CA LEU A 46 -3.62 -5.97 9.79
C LEU A 46 -3.99 -5.09 10.98
N ASN A 47 -4.20 -5.69 12.15
CA ASN A 47 -4.30 -4.98 13.42
C ASN A 47 -3.04 -5.25 14.24
N VAL A 48 -2.18 -4.25 14.38
CA VAL A 48 -0.94 -4.37 15.16
C VAL A 48 -1.27 -4.34 16.65
N ARG A 49 -0.72 -5.29 17.41
CA ARG A 49 -0.99 -5.45 18.85
C ARG A 49 0.13 -4.94 19.75
N GLU A 50 1.23 -4.50 19.14
CA GLU A 50 2.40 -3.95 19.81
C GLU A 50 2.69 -2.54 19.29
N VAL A 51 3.47 -1.77 20.06
CA VAL A 51 3.93 -0.45 19.63
C VAL A 51 4.82 -0.55 18.40
N TYR A 52 4.85 0.50 17.58
CA TYR A 52 5.67 0.53 16.37
C TYR A 52 7.13 0.18 16.67
N SER A 53 7.71 -0.71 15.86
CA SER A 53 9.08 -1.19 16.05
C SER A 53 10.10 -0.09 15.74
N VAL A 54 11.23 -0.10 16.44
CA VAL A 54 12.39 0.78 16.15
C VAL A 54 13.48 0.07 15.35
N LYS A 55 13.33 -1.24 15.13
CA LYS A 55 14.32 -2.07 14.41
C LYS A 55 13.81 -2.55 13.05
N ASN A 56 12.50 -2.71 12.90
CA ASN A 56 11.88 -3.19 11.67
C ASN A 56 10.76 -2.22 11.27
N GLN A 57 11.13 -1.18 10.52
CA GLN A 57 10.26 -0.04 10.21
C GLN A 57 9.87 -0.07 8.73
N THR A 58 8.57 -0.19 8.45
CA THR A 58 8.03 -0.02 7.09
C THR A 58 8.04 1.46 6.69
N THR A 59 7.63 2.32 7.61
CA THR A 59 7.74 3.78 7.49
C THR A 59 8.64 4.28 8.62
N ILE A 60 9.57 5.16 8.27
CA ILE A 60 10.46 5.79 9.25
C ILE A 60 9.65 6.62 10.24
N HIS A 61 10.10 6.64 11.50
CA HIS A 61 9.54 7.49 12.56
C HIS A 61 8.02 7.29 12.82
N GLY A 62 7.54 6.05 12.76
CA GLY A 62 6.17 5.73 13.18
C GLY A 62 5.86 6.17 14.62
N ASN A 63 4.67 6.71 14.85
CA ASN A 63 4.24 7.16 16.18
C ASN A 63 4.11 5.97 17.13
N ARG A 64 4.69 6.05 18.33
CA ARG A 64 4.66 4.95 19.32
C ARG A 64 3.63 5.14 20.43
N ASP A 65 2.92 6.26 20.42
CA ASP A 65 1.85 6.56 21.39
C ASP A 65 0.48 5.98 20.98
N ILE A 66 0.38 5.37 19.80
CA ILE A 66 -0.83 4.76 19.25
C ILE A 66 -0.57 3.34 18.73
N LEU A 67 -1.63 2.56 18.64
CA LEU A 67 -1.63 1.29 17.90
C LEU A 67 -2.19 1.52 16.49
N TYR A 68 -1.60 0.86 15.52
CA TYR A 68 -1.98 0.99 14.12
C TYR A 68 -2.77 -0.20 13.61
N SER A 69 -3.65 0.08 12.67
CA SER A 69 -4.16 -0.91 11.73
C SER A 69 -3.81 -0.46 10.31
N PHE A 70 -3.35 -1.39 9.47
CA PHE A 70 -2.89 -1.12 8.11
C PHE A 70 -3.64 -1.99 7.11
N GLY A 71 -3.98 -1.41 5.97
CA GLY A 71 -4.54 -2.13 4.83
C GLY A 71 -4.41 -1.31 3.57
N VAL A 72 -4.21 -2.00 2.45
CA VAL A 72 -4.18 -1.40 1.10
C VAL A 72 -5.27 -2.07 0.29
N TYR A 73 -6.09 -1.27 -0.38
CA TYR A 73 -7.29 -1.74 -1.06
C TYR A 73 -7.33 -1.18 -2.48
N ASP A 74 -7.62 -2.05 -3.44
CA ASP A 74 -8.07 -1.63 -4.76
C ASP A 74 -9.55 -1.21 -4.64
N LEU A 75 -9.85 0.02 -5.06
CA LEU A 75 -11.18 0.62 -4.99
C LEU A 75 -11.98 0.44 -6.29
N ALA A 76 -11.61 -0.53 -7.14
CA ALA A 76 -12.48 -1.05 -8.20
C ALA A 76 -13.85 -1.54 -7.65
N SER A 77 -13.95 -1.80 -6.34
CA SER A 77 -15.20 -2.02 -5.63
C SER A 77 -15.21 -1.25 -4.29
N PRO A 78 -16.39 -0.85 -3.77
CA PRO A 78 -16.48 -0.12 -2.51
C PRO A 78 -15.94 -0.94 -1.31
N VAL A 79 -15.23 -0.25 -0.42
CA VAL A 79 -14.75 -0.82 0.86
C VAL A 79 -15.45 -0.11 2.01
N THR A 80 -15.94 -0.90 2.98
CA THR A 80 -16.53 -0.38 4.22
C THR A 80 -15.60 -0.67 5.40
N VAL A 81 -15.22 0.36 6.15
CA VAL A 81 -14.40 0.23 7.37
C VAL A 81 -15.29 0.47 8.59
N ILE A 82 -15.37 -0.52 9.47
CA ILE A 82 -16.14 -0.45 10.72
C ILE A 82 -15.18 -0.28 11.89
N LYS A 83 -15.29 0.84 12.61
CA LYS A 83 -14.51 1.06 13.84
C LYS A 83 -15.27 0.49 15.05
N PRO A 84 -14.58 -0.22 15.98
CA PRO A 84 -15.21 -0.65 17.21
C PRO A 84 -15.54 0.55 18.11
N ALA A 85 -16.49 0.38 19.02
CA ALA A 85 -16.77 1.39 20.05
C ALA A 85 -15.53 1.60 20.93
N ALA A 86 -15.18 2.86 21.17
CA ALA A 86 -14.01 3.27 21.95
C ALA A 86 -14.34 4.52 22.77
N PRO A 87 -15.26 4.43 23.76
CA PRO A 87 -15.77 5.59 24.49
C PRO A 87 -14.66 6.39 25.20
N ASP A 88 -13.63 5.69 25.67
CA ASP A 88 -12.55 6.28 26.48
C ASP A 88 -11.21 6.34 25.72
N ARG A 89 -11.20 6.14 24.40
CA ARG A 89 -9.97 6.10 23.60
C ARG A 89 -10.12 6.83 22.28
N PHE A 90 -9.11 7.64 21.95
CA PHE A 90 -9.04 8.31 20.66
C PHE A 90 -8.87 7.29 19.51
N GLN A 91 -9.58 7.51 18.40
CA GLN A 91 -9.46 6.74 17.16
C GLN A 91 -9.59 7.65 15.94
N SER A 92 -8.61 7.59 15.04
CA SER A 92 -8.66 8.24 13.73
C SER A 92 -8.55 7.22 12.60
N LEU A 93 -9.00 7.62 11.41
CA LEU A 93 -8.79 6.88 10.16
C LEU A 93 -8.25 7.89 9.14
N ILE A 94 -7.13 7.55 8.52
CA ILE A 94 -6.52 8.33 7.43
C ILE A 94 -6.50 7.41 6.21
N VAL A 95 -6.92 7.94 5.06
CA VAL A 95 -6.97 7.19 3.80
C VAL A 95 -6.18 7.97 2.75
N PRO A 96 -4.85 7.75 2.66
CA PRO A 96 -4.06 8.24 1.53
C PRO A 96 -4.50 7.53 0.25
N VAL A 97 -4.60 8.26 -0.85
CA VAL A 97 -5.01 7.72 -2.15
C VAL A 97 -3.92 7.96 -3.18
N SER A 98 -3.75 7.00 -4.09
CA SER A 98 -2.91 7.10 -5.27
C SER A 98 -3.76 6.70 -6.48
N ASP A 99 -3.52 7.34 -7.62
CA ASP A 99 -4.15 7.03 -8.90
C ASP A 99 -3.37 5.99 -9.73
N ARG A 100 -2.18 5.59 -9.26
CA ARG A 100 -1.34 4.59 -9.94
C ARG A 100 -1.78 3.18 -9.59
N ALA A 101 -1.92 2.35 -10.62
CA ALA A 101 -2.40 0.96 -10.51
C ALA A 101 -1.29 -0.08 -10.20
N SER A 102 -0.16 0.35 -9.62
CA SER A 102 1.05 -0.47 -9.47
C SER A 102 1.08 -1.25 -8.15
N LEU A 103 0.27 -2.31 -8.02
CA LEU A 103 0.41 -3.34 -6.98
C LEU A 103 0.11 -4.74 -7.52
#